data_AF-A0A6U4E6H8-F1
#
_entry.id   AF-A0A6U4E6H8-F1
#
_cell.length_a   1.000
_cell.length_b   1.000
_cell.length_c   1.000
_cell.angle_alpha   90.00
_cell.angle_beta   90.00
_cell.angle_gamma   90.00
#
_symmetry.space_group_name_H-M   'P 1'
#
loop_
_entity.id
_entity.type
_entity.pdbx_description
1 polymer ?
#
loop_
_entity_poly.entity_id
_entity_poly.type
_entity_poly.pdbx_seq_one_letter_code
_entity_poly.pdbx_strand_id
1 'polypeptide(L)'
;MASSPKAAATGEEVNGGIKEAATDDVNANATTDVPPASGEVEPEGECVAVAPTQPTHEPFSLNVLEVCRQQQQQNGLRHNDYHRYRQYCARRLKRIRSSLKFKHGRSRYVAKAIPADFSDDRFLLLPLVNAERAWSYAVQLKATNAAAEQLNPRARLHSIRRFAKAVSWAKRLEQMCGIHCDKKTCIDAQAYRCWMQGEYHLEREEWQDAVDGFGQAKTLWEQLLRVSEDTQATAFKEKLDELDPKLRICRYHLGRLSADQRGGDSHKHKEGKTGTAASAASAGVLNDMSGGGASA
;
A
#
# COMPACT_ATOMS: atom_id res chain seq x y z
N MET A 1 -75.85 31.61 16.14
CA MET A 1 -75.78 33.04 16.49
C MET A 1 -75.58 33.14 17.99
N ALA A 2 -74.53 33.87 18.42
CA ALA A 2 -74.15 34.23 19.80
C ALA A 2 -73.81 33.05 20.74
N SER A 3 -72.74 32.98 21.52
CA SER A 3 -71.82 34.00 22.02
C SER A 3 -70.51 33.33 22.48
N SER A 4 -69.36 33.92 22.14
CA SER A 4 -68.15 33.95 23.00
C SER A 4 -68.39 34.95 24.16
N PRO A 5 -67.52 35.17 25.18
CA PRO A 5 -66.11 34.77 25.32
C PRO A 5 -65.66 34.36 26.76
N LYS A 6 -64.38 33.97 26.93
CA LYS A 6 -63.32 34.73 27.67
C LYS A 6 -62.23 33.81 28.24
N ALA A 7 -61.00 34.27 28.08
CA ALA A 7 -59.72 33.62 28.31
C ALA A 7 -59.26 33.57 29.78
N ALA A 8 -58.35 32.64 30.10
CA ALA A 8 -57.24 32.85 31.03
C ALA A 8 -56.09 31.88 30.73
N ALA A 9 -54.89 32.43 30.59
CA ALA A 9 -53.63 31.76 30.32
C ALA A 9 -52.94 31.29 31.60
N THR A 10 -52.05 30.28 31.48
CA THR A 10 -50.84 29.93 32.26
C THR A 10 -50.51 28.49 31.85
N GLY A 11 -49.35 28.10 31.32
CA GLY A 11 -48.00 28.63 31.42
C GLY A 11 -47.15 27.62 32.17
N GLU A 12 -46.77 26.51 31.52
CA GLU A 12 -45.76 25.58 32.08
C GLU A 12 -45.13 24.73 30.95
N GLU A 13 -44.10 25.28 30.31
CA GLU A 13 -43.15 24.50 29.49
C GLU A 13 -42.11 23.89 30.43
N VAL A 14 -42.16 22.56 30.60
CA VAL A 14 -41.15 21.83 31.35
C VAL A 14 -39.99 21.47 30.42
N ASN A 15 -38.91 22.19 30.66
CA ASN A 15 -37.60 22.12 30.05
C ASN A 15 -36.90 20.77 30.36
N GLY A 16 -36.77 19.90 29.35
CA GLY A 16 -35.99 18.66 29.41
C GLY A 16 -34.53 18.88 29.05
N GLY A 17 -33.77 19.51 29.96
CA GLY A 17 -32.32 19.68 29.84
C GLY A 17 -31.57 18.38 30.16
N ILE A 18 -30.98 17.76 29.14
CA ILE A 18 -29.97 16.71 29.31
C ILE A 18 -28.63 17.38 29.66
N LYS A 19 -28.04 16.91 30.75
CA LYS A 19 -26.81 17.41 31.35
C LYS A 19 -25.59 17.27 30.44
N GLU A 20 -24.74 18.28 30.55
CA GLU A 20 -23.38 18.44 30.04
C GLU A 20 -22.46 17.25 30.37
N ALA A 21 -21.50 17.02 29.46
CA ALA A 21 -20.12 16.74 29.84
C ALA A 21 -19.21 17.35 28.78
N ALA A 22 -18.56 18.45 29.15
CA ALA A 22 -17.47 19.07 28.44
C ALA A 22 -16.22 18.16 28.45
N THR A 23 -15.44 18.30 27.38
CA THR A 23 -13.97 18.23 27.23
C THR A 23 -13.18 17.26 28.13
N ASP A 24 -12.31 16.44 27.53
CA ASP A 24 -10.86 16.54 27.79
C ASP A 24 -10.02 15.64 26.85
N ASP A 25 -8.92 16.25 26.42
CA ASP A 25 -7.61 15.67 26.15
C ASP A 25 -7.35 14.75 24.94
N VAL A 26 -6.81 15.41 23.92
CA VAL A 26 -5.51 15.10 23.31
C VAL A 26 -4.68 14.10 24.12
N ASN A 27 -4.53 12.88 23.60
CA ASN A 27 -3.36 12.05 23.92
C ASN A 27 -2.70 11.56 22.64
N ALA A 28 -1.72 12.37 22.22
CA ALA A 28 -0.67 11.97 21.32
C ALA A 28 0.25 10.99 22.06
N ASN A 29 0.21 9.71 21.69
CA ASN A 29 1.36 8.84 21.92
C ASN A 29 1.95 8.41 20.58
N ALA A 30 2.84 9.28 20.09
CA ALA A 30 3.84 8.95 19.11
C ALA A 30 4.89 8.06 19.78
N THR A 31 4.77 6.74 19.62
CA THR A 31 5.89 5.84 19.90
C THR A 31 6.90 6.00 18.76
N THR A 32 7.91 6.81 19.05
CA THR A 32 9.20 6.88 18.35
C THR A 32 10.04 5.69 18.79
N ASP A 33 10.07 4.62 17.99
CA ASP A 33 11.13 3.60 18.11
C ASP A 33 12.32 4.08 17.27
N VAL A 34 13.25 4.75 17.94
CA VAL A 34 14.63 4.97 17.47
C VAL A 34 15.45 3.75 17.91
N PRO A 35 16.23 3.11 17.02
CA PRO A 35 17.04 1.95 17.37
C PRO A 35 18.34 2.39 18.09
N PRO A 36 18.82 1.67 19.12
CA PRO A 36 20.18 1.82 19.58
C PRO A 36 21.13 0.87 18.81
N ALA A 37 22.05 1.46 18.03
CA ALA A 37 23.42 0.97 17.82
C ALA A 37 24.28 1.63 18.92
N SER A 38 25.32 1.09 19.56
CA SER A 38 26.30 0.01 19.40
C SER A 38 26.85 -0.21 20.84
N GLY A 39 27.54 -1.25 21.29
CA GLY A 39 28.08 -2.49 20.79
C GLY A 39 28.88 -3.11 21.94
N GLU A 40 28.95 -4.44 22.02
CA GLU A 40 30.02 -5.18 22.71
C GLU A 40 30.32 -6.41 21.85
N VAL A 41 31.61 -6.62 21.59
CA VAL A 41 32.17 -7.61 20.68
C VAL A 41 32.85 -8.70 21.51
N GLU A 42 32.87 -9.92 20.95
CA GLU A 42 33.76 -11.08 21.16
C GLU A 42 33.13 -12.32 21.83
N PRO A 43 33.51 -13.56 21.46
CA PRO A 43 34.23 -14.00 20.25
C PRO A 43 33.51 -15.13 19.45
N GLU A 44 33.79 -15.10 18.15
CA GLU A 44 33.82 -16.17 17.15
C GLU A 44 33.43 -17.59 17.62
N GLY A 45 32.18 -17.97 17.34
CA GLY A 45 31.67 -19.33 17.43
C GLY A 45 31.31 -19.85 16.03
N GLU A 46 32.25 -20.58 15.45
CA GLU A 46 32.13 -21.62 14.41
C GLU A 46 30.84 -21.63 13.57
N CYS A 47 30.98 -21.22 12.31
CA CYS A 47 29.95 -21.31 11.29
C CYS A 47 29.64 -22.78 10.92
N VAL A 48 28.77 -23.42 11.70
CA VAL A 48 28.08 -24.62 11.25
C VAL A 48 27.06 -24.19 10.20
N ALA A 49 27.37 -24.47 8.94
CA ALA A 49 26.41 -24.38 7.84
C ALA A 49 25.22 -25.30 8.16
N VAL A 50 24.16 -24.73 8.73
CA VAL A 50 22.90 -25.44 8.96
C VAL A 50 22.29 -25.69 7.57
N ALA A 51 22.41 -26.92 7.09
CA ALA A 51 21.71 -27.41 5.92
C ALA A 51 20.23 -27.03 5.99
N PRO A 52 19.56 -26.74 4.85
CA PRO A 52 18.12 -26.43 4.87
C PRO A 52 17.40 -27.57 5.57
N THR A 53 16.80 -27.27 6.72
CA THR A 53 16.01 -28.20 7.52
C THR A 53 14.94 -28.76 6.62
N GLN A 54 15.11 -30.01 6.18
CA GLN A 54 14.16 -30.64 5.28
C GLN A 54 12.82 -30.76 6.03
N PRO A 55 11.70 -30.38 5.40
CA PRO A 55 10.40 -30.47 6.04
C PRO A 55 10.11 -31.92 6.41
N THR A 56 9.60 -32.15 7.62
CA THR A 56 9.26 -33.48 8.11
C THR A 56 7.95 -34.04 7.52
N HIS A 57 7.37 -33.38 6.52
CA HIS A 57 6.05 -33.64 5.96
C HIS A 57 6.08 -33.58 4.43
N GLU A 58 5.06 -34.17 3.79
CA GLU A 58 4.86 -34.02 2.36
C GLU A 58 4.57 -32.55 2.00
N PRO A 59 5.07 -32.05 0.86
CA PRO A 59 4.92 -30.65 0.49
C PRO A 59 3.46 -30.19 0.48
N PHE A 60 3.17 -29.08 1.17
CA PHE A 60 1.83 -28.51 1.13
C PHE A 60 1.52 -27.88 -0.23
N SER A 61 0.27 -27.98 -0.66
CA SER A 61 -0.25 -27.30 -1.85
C SER A 61 -1.28 -26.26 -1.43
N LEU A 62 -1.05 -24.99 -1.77
CA LEU A 62 -1.90 -23.85 -1.45
C LEU A 62 -2.01 -22.91 -2.65
N ASN A 63 -3.21 -22.79 -3.22
CA ASN A 63 -3.51 -21.79 -4.24
C ASN A 63 -3.72 -20.43 -3.57
N VAL A 64 -2.64 -19.67 -3.38
CA VAL A 64 -2.65 -18.39 -2.66
C VAL A 64 -3.63 -17.41 -3.30
N LEU A 65 -3.57 -17.24 -4.63
CA LEU A 65 -4.42 -16.28 -5.34
C LEU A 65 -5.91 -16.65 -5.25
N GLU A 66 -6.25 -17.91 -5.51
CA GLU A 66 -7.63 -18.41 -5.48
C GLU A 66 -8.24 -18.25 -4.08
N VAL A 67 -7.49 -18.65 -3.06
CA VAL A 67 -7.89 -18.54 -1.65
C VAL A 67 -8.11 -17.09 -1.25
N CYS A 68 -7.29 -16.14 -1.74
CA CYS A 68 -7.51 -14.71 -1.50
C CYS A 68 -8.77 -14.22 -2.21
N ARG A 69 -8.89 -14.50 -3.51
CA ARG A 69 -10.01 -14.05 -4.35
C ARG A 69 -11.35 -14.51 -3.81
N GLN A 70 -11.47 -15.80 -3.48
CA GLN A 70 -12.68 -16.37 -2.91
C GLN A 70 -13.06 -15.68 -1.59
N GLN A 71 -12.08 -15.46 -0.70
CA GLN A 71 -12.31 -14.78 0.57
C GLN A 71 -12.73 -13.33 0.38
N GLN A 72 -12.09 -12.60 -0.52
CA GLN A 72 -12.41 -11.22 -0.83
C GLN A 72 -13.86 -11.10 -1.34
N GLN A 73 -14.23 -11.91 -2.33
CA GLN A 73 -15.57 -11.87 -2.92
C GLN A 73 -16.68 -12.21 -1.92
N GLN A 74 -16.48 -13.23 -1.08
CA GLN A 74 -17.48 -13.66 -0.09
C GLN A 74 -17.67 -12.67 1.07
N ASN A 75 -16.65 -11.87 1.39
CA ASN A 75 -16.60 -11.09 2.63
C ASN A 75 -16.64 -9.57 2.42
N GLY A 76 -17.09 -9.10 1.26
CA GLY A 76 -17.47 -7.69 1.05
C GLY A 76 -16.82 -6.99 -0.14
N LEU A 77 -15.75 -7.53 -0.72
CA LEU A 77 -15.05 -6.85 -1.83
C LEU A 77 -15.85 -6.82 -3.14
N ARG A 78 -16.91 -7.63 -3.27
CA ARG A 78 -17.90 -7.48 -4.36
C ARG A 78 -18.57 -6.09 -4.38
N HIS A 79 -18.66 -5.43 -3.23
CA HIS A 79 -19.22 -4.09 -3.09
C HIS A 79 -18.17 -3.06 -2.64
N ASN A 80 -16.87 -3.35 -2.82
CA ASN A 80 -15.76 -2.50 -2.36
C ASN A 80 -15.77 -2.18 -0.85
N ASP A 81 -16.37 -3.04 -0.02
CA ASP A 81 -16.37 -2.86 1.44
C ASP A 81 -15.09 -3.47 2.06
N TYR A 82 -14.02 -2.69 2.03
CA TYR A 82 -12.73 -3.06 2.61
C TYR A 82 -12.78 -3.13 4.15
N HIS A 83 -13.66 -2.37 4.79
CA HIS A 83 -13.79 -2.38 6.24
C HIS A 83 -14.32 -3.72 6.74
N ARG A 84 -15.37 -4.23 6.11
CA ARG A 84 -15.94 -5.56 6.39
C ARG A 84 -14.93 -6.67 6.15
N TYR A 85 -14.18 -6.61 5.05
CA TYR A 85 -13.14 -7.59 4.76
C TYR A 85 -12.03 -7.59 5.81
N ARG A 86 -11.56 -6.40 6.25
CA ARG A 86 -10.58 -6.26 7.33
C ARG A 86 -11.05 -6.89 8.65
N GLN A 87 -12.31 -6.65 9.02
CA GLN A 87 -12.92 -7.28 10.21
C GLN A 87 -13.05 -8.80 10.07
N TYR A 88 -13.35 -9.29 8.88
CA TYR A 88 -13.32 -10.73 8.57
C TYR A 88 -11.92 -11.31 8.79
N CYS A 89 -10.87 -10.70 8.23
CA CYS A 89 -9.50 -11.17 8.38
C CYS A 89 -9.08 -11.22 9.87
N ALA A 90 -9.45 -10.21 10.67
CA ALA A 90 -9.19 -10.20 12.10
C ALA A 90 -9.87 -11.38 12.85
N ARG A 91 -11.14 -11.67 12.54
CA ARG A 91 -11.87 -12.80 13.10
C ARG A 91 -11.31 -14.14 12.62
N ARG A 92 -10.94 -14.25 11.33
CA ARG A 92 -10.31 -15.44 10.75
C ARG A 92 -8.97 -15.74 11.42
N LEU A 93 -8.11 -14.75 11.62
CA LEU A 93 -6.85 -14.92 12.36
C LEU A 93 -7.09 -15.44 13.79
N LYS A 94 -8.09 -14.90 14.49
CA LYS A 94 -8.45 -15.38 15.84
C LYS A 94 -8.89 -16.86 15.81
N ARG A 95 -9.66 -17.27 14.81
CA ARG A 95 -10.09 -18.67 14.63
C ARG A 95 -8.93 -19.60 14.31
N ILE A 96 -8.08 -19.26 13.34
CA ILE A 96 -6.90 -20.06 12.96
C ILE A 96 -5.95 -20.24 14.16
N ARG A 97 -5.66 -19.15 14.89
CA ARG A 97 -4.84 -19.23 16.11
C ARG A 97 -5.48 -20.07 17.19
N SER A 98 -6.80 -20.10 17.27
CA SER A 98 -7.51 -20.93 18.26
C SER A 98 -7.49 -22.41 17.87
N SER A 99 -7.67 -22.74 16.58
CA SER A 99 -7.63 -24.12 16.08
C SER A 99 -6.24 -24.73 16.20
N LEU A 100 -5.19 -23.95 15.93
CA LEU A 100 -3.79 -24.36 16.08
C LEU A 100 -3.31 -24.40 17.55
N LYS A 101 -4.18 -24.08 18.52
CA LYS A 101 -3.81 -23.83 19.93
C LYS A 101 -2.67 -22.80 20.09
N PHE A 102 -2.46 -21.97 19.06
CA PHE A 102 -1.42 -20.98 18.91
C PHE A 102 -1.93 -19.58 19.31
N LYS A 103 -2.41 -19.45 20.55
CA LYS A 103 -2.92 -18.18 21.10
C LYS A 103 -1.80 -17.36 21.74
N HIS A 104 -1.85 -16.04 21.58
CA HIS A 104 -1.04 -15.11 22.38
C HIS A 104 -1.43 -15.18 23.86
N GLY A 105 -0.53 -14.74 24.74
CA GLY A 105 -0.78 -14.70 26.18
C GLY A 105 -2.09 -13.96 26.53
N ARG A 106 -2.85 -14.52 27.49
CA ARG A 106 -4.18 -14.02 27.89
C ARG A 106 -4.12 -12.80 28.82
N SER A 107 -3.11 -12.73 29.68
CA SER A 107 -2.94 -11.66 30.68
C SER A 107 -1.88 -10.63 30.25
N ARG A 108 -0.69 -11.08 29.86
CA ARG A 108 0.32 -10.24 29.21
C ARG A 108 0.48 -10.61 27.75
N TYR A 109 0.64 -9.60 26.90
CA TYR A 109 0.96 -9.82 25.49
C TYR A 109 2.33 -10.45 25.36
N VAL A 110 2.36 -11.70 24.91
CA VAL A 110 3.59 -12.39 24.51
C VAL A 110 3.44 -12.73 23.03
N ALA A 111 4.28 -12.10 22.22
CA ALA A 111 4.35 -12.38 20.80
C ALA A 111 4.82 -13.82 20.62
N LYS A 112 3.96 -14.66 20.02
CA LYS A 112 4.36 -15.99 19.58
C LYS A 112 4.74 -15.90 18.11
N ALA A 113 6.03 -16.11 17.84
CA ALA A 113 6.54 -16.20 16.48
C ALA A 113 6.04 -17.51 15.84
N ILE A 114 5.76 -17.46 14.54
CA ILE A 114 5.37 -18.65 13.78
C ILE A 114 6.59 -19.59 13.77
N PRO A 115 6.45 -20.85 14.23
CA PRO A 115 7.56 -21.82 14.22
C PRO A 115 8.16 -21.98 12.82
N ALA A 116 9.47 -22.24 12.77
CA ALA A 116 10.14 -22.53 11.50
C ALA A 116 9.63 -23.85 10.91
N ASP A 117 9.48 -24.87 11.74
CA ASP A 117 8.92 -26.16 11.37
C ASP A 117 7.50 -26.32 11.91
N PHE A 118 6.59 -26.77 11.05
CA PHE A 118 5.21 -27.07 11.40
C PHE A 118 4.67 -28.19 10.52
N SER A 119 3.70 -28.94 11.02
CA SER A 119 3.07 -30.06 10.30
C SER A 119 1.66 -29.77 9.81
N ASP A 120 1.04 -28.65 10.22
CA ASP A 120 -0.31 -28.23 9.82
C ASP A 120 -0.22 -27.10 8.79
N ASP A 121 -0.83 -27.28 7.62
CA ASP A 121 -0.84 -26.33 6.50
C ASP A 121 -1.43 -24.96 6.89
N ARG A 122 -2.31 -24.92 7.89
CA ARG A 122 -2.97 -23.69 8.36
C ARG A 122 -2.00 -22.66 8.92
N PHE A 123 -0.77 -23.05 9.26
CA PHE A 123 0.28 -22.10 9.63
C PHE A 123 0.62 -21.15 8.47
N LEU A 124 0.52 -21.58 7.21
CA LEU A 124 0.70 -20.75 6.01
C LEU A 124 -0.41 -19.70 5.87
N LEU A 125 -1.61 -19.99 6.37
CA LEU A 125 -2.73 -19.04 6.35
C LEU A 125 -2.52 -17.87 7.31
N LEU A 126 -1.66 -17.99 8.33
CA LEU A 126 -1.39 -16.91 9.28
C LEU A 126 -0.70 -15.69 8.62
N PRO A 127 0.44 -15.82 7.93
CA PRO A 127 1.05 -14.69 7.24
C PRO A 127 0.16 -14.19 6.09
N LEU A 128 -0.51 -15.09 5.36
CA LEU A 128 -1.44 -14.72 4.29
C LEU A 128 -2.57 -13.80 4.78
N VAL A 129 -3.32 -14.21 5.81
CA VAL A 129 -4.44 -13.41 6.32
C VAL A 129 -3.94 -12.14 7.04
N ASN A 130 -2.73 -12.13 7.58
CA ASN A 130 -2.11 -10.90 8.10
C ASN A 130 -1.76 -9.90 7.00
N ALA A 131 -1.25 -10.38 5.86
CA ALA A 131 -0.98 -9.56 4.68
C ALA A 131 -2.30 -8.94 4.15
N GLU A 132 -3.32 -9.77 3.92
CA GLU A 132 -4.66 -9.32 3.46
C GLU A 132 -5.30 -8.30 4.40
N ARG A 133 -5.17 -8.49 5.72
CA ARG A 133 -5.69 -7.53 6.72
C ARG A 133 -4.95 -6.19 6.64
N ALA A 134 -3.64 -6.20 6.45
CA ALA A 134 -2.85 -4.98 6.34
C ALA A 134 -3.14 -4.25 5.01
N TRP A 135 -3.22 -4.99 3.91
CA TRP A 135 -3.56 -4.50 2.59
C TRP A 135 -4.96 -3.87 2.56
N SER A 136 -5.99 -4.59 3.01
CA SER A 136 -7.36 -4.07 3.04
C SER A 136 -7.50 -2.80 3.87
N TYR A 137 -6.74 -2.68 4.96
CA TYR A 137 -6.71 -1.45 5.74
C TYR A 137 -6.02 -0.31 4.98
N ALA A 138 -4.92 -0.58 4.27
CA ALA A 138 -4.27 0.42 3.41
C ALA A 138 -5.22 0.95 2.34
N VAL A 139 -5.92 0.04 1.64
CA VAL A 139 -6.90 0.41 0.61
C VAL A 139 -8.09 1.16 1.20
N GLN A 140 -8.59 0.74 2.37
CA GLN A 140 -9.64 1.47 3.09
C GLN A 140 -9.21 2.92 3.37
N LEU A 141 -8.00 3.12 3.92
CA LEU A 141 -7.47 4.45 4.23
C LEU A 141 -7.36 5.31 2.97
N LYS A 142 -6.86 4.73 1.88
CA LYS A 142 -6.76 5.38 0.58
C LYS A 142 -8.13 5.84 0.07
N ALA A 143 -9.12 4.94 0.09
CA ALA A 143 -10.48 5.26 -0.32
C ALA A 143 -11.10 6.36 0.55
N THR A 144 -10.95 6.27 1.88
CA THR A 144 -11.48 7.31 2.78
C THR A 144 -10.79 8.66 2.60
N ASN A 145 -9.49 8.68 2.33
CA ASN A 145 -8.74 9.92 2.13
C ASN A 145 -9.07 10.57 0.78
N ALA A 146 -9.38 9.75 -0.24
CA ALA A 146 -9.81 10.23 -1.55
C ALA A 146 -11.26 10.76 -1.55
N ALA A 147 -12.12 10.25 -0.66
CA ALA A 147 -13.50 10.69 -0.51
C ALA A 147 -13.67 11.89 0.45
N ALA A 148 -12.62 12.26 1.20
CA ALA A 148 -12.67 13.40 2.10
C ALA A 148 -12.64 14.74 1.32
N GLU A 149 -13.28 15.77 1.88
CA GLU A 149 -13.28 17.13 1.29
C GLU A 149 -11.86 17.70 1.13
N GLN A 150 -10.97 17.34 2.07
CA GLN A 150 -9.57 17.74 2.06
C GLN A 150 -8.66 16.54 2.18
N LEU A 151 -7.65 16.48 1.32
CA LEU A 151 -6.65 15.42 1.35
C LEU A 151 -5.81 15.54 2.63
N ASN A 152 -5.74 14.45 3.40
CA ASN A 152 -4.94 14.38 4.62
C ASN A 152 -3.59 13.65 4.35
N PRO A 153 -2.44 14.35 4.38
CA PRO A 153 -1.13 13.72 4.18
C PRO A 153 -0.80 12.65 5.22
N ARG A 154 -1.27 12.79 6.46
CA ARG A 154 -1.05 11.80 7.53
C ARG A 154 -1.80 10.51 7.25
N ALA A 155 -3.01 10.59 6.67
CA ALA A 155 -3.78 9.43 6.26
C ALA A 155 -3.09 8.67 5.12
N ARG A 156 -2.51 9.40 4.14
CA ARG A 156 -1.67 8.79 3.09
C ARG A 156 -0.44 8.10 3.68
N LEU A 157 0.29 8.75 4.58
CA LEU A 157 1.44 8.11 5.25
C LEU A 157 1.02 6.84 6.02
N HIS A 158 -0.16 6.85 6.64
CA HIS A 158 -0.69 5.67 7.31
C HIS A 158 -1.00 4.54 6.31
N SER A 159 -1.62 4.85 5.16
CA SER A 159 -1.82 3.92 4.03
C SER A 159 -0.50 3.26 3.62
N ILE A 160 0.55 4.05 3.34
CA ILE A 160 1.87 3.56 2.94
C ILE A 160 2.48 2.61 3.98
N ARG A 161 2.42 2.98 5.27
CA ARG A 161 2.90 2.12 6.37
C ARG A 161 2.13 0.79 6.44
N ARG A 162 0.83 0.79 6.11
CA ARG A 162 0.03 -0.44 6.06
C ARG A 162 0.40 -1.33 4.87
N PHE A 163 0.65 -0.75 3.69
CA PHE A 163 1.19 -1.50 2.55
C PHE A 163 2.57 -2.10 2.84
N ALA A 164 3.49 -1.34 3.45
CA ALA A 164 4.80 -1.85 3.88
C ALA A 164 4.65 -3.07 4.82
N LYS A 165 3.70 -2.99 5.76
CA LYS A 165 3.38 -4.12 6.63
C LYS A 165 2.82 -5.32 5.86
N ALA A 166 1.96 -5.11 4.85
CA ALA A 166 1.46 -6.18 3.99
C ALA A 166 2.62 -6.90 3.26
N VAL A 167 3.55 -6.13 2.69
CA VAL A 167 4.77 -6.66 2.04
C VAL A 167 5.60 -7.51 3.02
N SER A 168 5.80 -7.06 4.26
CA SER A 168 6.57 -7.82 5.25
C SER A 168 5.96 -9.20 5.54
N TRP A 169 4.63 -9.29 5.60
CA TRP A 169 3.93 -10.55 5.77
C TRP A 169 3.96 -11.43 4.52
N ALA A 170 3.86 -10.83 3.33
CA ALA A 170 3.97 -11.57 2.08
C ALA A 170 5.38 -12.16 1.87
N LYS A 171 6.44 -11.42 2.23
CA LYS A 171 7.82 -11.95 2.27
C LYS A 171 7.95 -13.12 3.24
N ARG A 172 7.33 -13.02 4.42
CA ARG A 172 7.33 -14.14 5.37
C ARG A 172 6.58 -15.36 4.84
N LEU A 173 5.47 -15.17 4.12
CA LEU A 173 4.75 -16.25 3.45
C LEU A 173 5.63 -16.92 2.39
N GLU A 174 6.24 -16.15 1.49
CA GLU A 174 7.16 -16.66 0.45
C GLU A 174 8.28 -17.52 1.07
N GLN A 175 8.93 -17.04 2.13
CA GLN A 175 9.97 -17.80 2.84
C GLN A 175 9.45 -19.13 3.41
N MET A 176 8.25 -19.13 3.98
CA MET A 176 7.65 -20.36 4.51
C MET A 176 7.27 -21.33 3.38
N CYS A 177 6.71 -20.82 2.28
CA CYS A 177 6.39 -21.63 1.11
C CYS A 177 7.64 -22.27 0.51
N GLY A 178 8.74 -21.53 0.41
CA GLY A 178 10.02 -22.04 -0.12
C GLY A 178 10.60 -23.24 0.64
N ILE A 179 10.22 -23.43 1.91
CA ILE A 179 10.69 -24.55 2.75
C ILE A 179 9.68 -25.71 2.74
N HIS A 180 8.38 -25.39 2.83
CA HIS A 180 7.34 -26.37 3.19
C HIS A 180 6.37 -26.72 2.05
N CYS A 181 6.41 -26.03 0.92
CA CYS A 181 5.39 -26.15 -0.13
C CYS A 181 5.93 -26.70 -1.46
N ASP A 182 5.00 -27.12 -2.32
CA ASP A 182 5.30 -27.48 -3.70
C ASP A 182 5.79 -26.28 -4.53
N LYS A 183 6.48 -26.57 -5.64
CA LYS A 183 7.05 -25.53 -6.53
C LYS A 183 5.97 -24.57 -7.06
N LYS A 184 4.75 -25.07 -7.29
CA LYS A 184 3.61 -24.28 -7.76
C LYS A 184 3.19 -23.22 -6.74
N THR A 185 3.01 -23.62 -5.47
CA THR A 185 2.69 -22.71 -4.37
C THR A 185 3.82 -21.70 -4.13
N CYS A 186 5.09 -22.12 -4.25
CA CYS A 186 6.22 -21.20 -4.14
C CYS A 186 6.16 -20.06 -5.17
N ILE A 187 5.88 -20.39 -6.44
CA ILE A 187 5.74 -19.40 -7.51
C ILE A 187 4.53 -18.48 -7.25
N ASP A 188 3.39 -19.03 -6.79
CA ASP A 188 2.20 -18.22 -6.51
C ASP A 188 2.42 -17.28 -5.31
N ALA A 189 3.07 -17.76 -4.25
CA ALA A 189 3.45 -16.95 -3.10
C ALA A 189 4.45 -15.84 -3.47
N GLN A 190 5.41 -16.14 -4.34
CA GLN A 190 6.35 -15.15 -4.89
C GLN A 190 5.61 -14.10 -5.71
N ALA A 191 4.69 -14.50 -6.59
CA ALA A 191 3.87 -13.60 -7.39
C ALA A 191 3.01 -12.69 -6.51
N TYR A 192 2.37 -13.23 -5.47
CA TYR A 192 1.61 -12.47 -4.49
C TYR A 192 2.46 -11.43 -3.74
N ARG A 193 3.69 -11.79 -3.35
CA ARG A 193 4.64 -10.85 -2.75
C ARG A 193 5.06 -9.74 -3.73
N CYS A 194 5.39 -10.09 -4.97
CA CYS A 194 5.70 -9.11 -6.02
C CYS A 194 4.53 -8.13 -6.25
N TRP A 195 3.29 -8.64 -6.27
CA TRP A 195 2.09 -7.82 -6.38
C TRP A 195 1.94 -6.85 -5.20
N MET A 196 2.10 -7.33 -3.96
CA MET A 196 2.06 -6.48 -2.76
C MET A 196 3.15 -5.40 -2.77
N GLN A 197 4.34 -5.72 -3.28
CA GLN A 197 5.41 -4.74 -3.46
C GLN A 197 5.04 -3.69 -4.50
N GLY A 198 4.45 -4.10 -5.63
CA GLY A 198 3.93 -3.18 -6.63
C GLY A 198 2.91 -2.21 -6.06
N GLU A 199 1.94 -2.68 -5.26
CA GLU A 199 0.95 -1.78 -4.60
C GLU A 199 1.63 -0.78 -3.65
N TYR A 200 2.66 -1.23 -2.92
CA TYR A 200 3.42 -0.37 -2.01
C TYR A 200 4.17 0.74 -2.75
N HIS A 201 4.91 0.40 -3.81
CA HIS A 201 5.67 1.37 -4.60
C HIS A 201 4.74 2.29 -5.40
N LEU A 202 3.62 1.78 -5.90
CA LEU A 202 2.58 2.57 -6.55
C LEU A 202 2.05 3.69 -5.64
N GLU A 203 1.76 3.37 -4.36
CA GLU A 203 1.27 4.37 -3.41
C GLU A 203 2.33 5.42 -3.04
N ARG A 204 3.62 5.05 -3.12
CA ARG A 204 4.76 5.96 -2.94
C ARG A 204 5.11 6.76 -4.18
N GLU A 205 4.43 6.55 -5.30
CA GLU A 205 4.73 7.16 -6.60
C GLU A 205 6.14 6.80 -7.11
N GLU A 206 6.68 5.66 -6.68
CA GLU A 206 7.93 5.07 -7.17
C GLU A 206 7.61 4.22 -8.40
N TRP A 207 7.42 4.88 -9.55
CA TRP A 207 6.85 4.25 -10.75
C TRP A 207 7.71 3.12 -11.31
N GLN A 208 9.04 3.24 -11.27
CA GLN A 208 9.95 2.22 -11.79
C GLN A 208 9.84 0.92 -10.98
N ASP A 209 10.02 1.01 -9.66
CA ASP A 209 9.90 -0.15 -8.76
C ASP A 209 8.49 -0.77 -8.80
N ALA A 210 7.46 0.05 -9.00
CA ALA A 210 6.09 -0.44 -9.18
C ALA A 210 5.93 -1.26 -10.48
N VAL A 211 6.50 -0.79 -11.61
CA VAL A 211 6.51 -1.54 -12.88
C VAL A 211 7.27 -2.85 -12.72
N ASP A 212 8.40 -2.84 -12.05
CA ASP A 212 9.22 -4.05 -11.86
C ASP A 212 8.49 -5.07 -10.98
N GLY A 213 7.88 -4.62 -9.88
CA GLY A 213 7.07 -5.48 -9.00
C GLY A 213 5.84 -6.07 -9.69
N PHE A 214 5.04 -5.25 -10.38
CA PHE A 214 3.87 -5.73 -11.12
C PHE A 214 4.24 -6.57 -12.34
N GLY A 215 5.34 -6.24 -13.02
CA GLY A 215 5.87 -6.99 -14.15
C GLY A 215 6.29 -8.39 -13.76
N GLN A 216 7.03 -8.54 -12.65
CA GLN A 216 7.38 -9.84 -12.10
C GLN A 216 6.14 -10.65 -11.69
N ALA A 217 5.18 -10.02 -11.01
CA ALA A 217 3.93 -10.69 -10.64
C ALA A 217 3.17 -11.19 -11.88
N LYS A 218 3.08 -10.37 -12.93
CA LYS A 218 2.46 -10.72 -14.22
C LYS A 218 3.14 -11.93 -14.85
N THR A 219 4.47 -11.92 -14.99
CA THR A 219 5.20 -13.04 -15.59
C THR A 219 5.02 -14.35 -14.81
N LEU A 220 5.05 -14.31 -13.47
CA LEU A 220 4.88 -15.51 -12.64
C LEU A 220 3.44 -16.06 -12.75
N TRP A 221 2.42 -15.20 -12.74
CA TRP A 221 1.04 -15.65 -12.93
C TRP A 221 0.76 -16.14 -14.36
N GLU A 222 1.39 -15.56 -15.38
CA GLU A 222 1.32 -16.08 -16.76
C GLU A 222 1.97 -17.47 -16.87
N GLN A 223 3.07 -17.73 -16.15
CA GLN A 223 3.68 -19.06 -16.08
C GLN A 223 2.74 -20.06 -15.41
N LEU A 224 2.12 -19.69 -14.28
CA LEU A 224 1.15 -20.54 -13.57
C LEU A 224 -0.10 -20.82 -14.40
N LEU A 225 -0.57 -19.83 -15.17
CA LEU A 225 -1.73 -19.96 -16.05
C LEU A 225 -1.55 -21.06 -17.12
N ARG A 226 -0.31 -21.29 -17.59
CA ARG A 226 -0.01 -22.35 -18.57
C ARG A 226 -0.14 -23.76 -18.01
N VAL A 227 -0.05 -23.90 -16.68
CA VAL A 227 -0.03 -25.20 -15.97
C VAL A 227 -1.28 -25.38 -15.10
N SER A 228 -2.14 -24.37 -15.01
CA SER A 228 -3.33 -24.38 -14.16
C SER A 228 -4.54 -25.07 -14.81
N GLU A 229 -5.39 -25.66 -13.99
CA GLU A 229 -6.72 -26.15 -14.36
C GLU A 229 -7.71 -25.00 -14.58
N ASP A 230 -8.86 -25.27 -15.19
CA ASP A 230 -9.82 -24.25 -15.65
C ASP A 230 -10.27 -23.26 -14.56
N THR A 231 -10.56 -23.73 -13.35
CA THR A 231 -11.01 -22.86 -12.25
C THR A 231 -9.90 -21.90 -11.80
N GLN A 232 -8.69 -22.41 -11.60
CA GLN A 232 -7.52 -21.60 -11.24
C GLN A 232 -7.13 -20.65 -12.37
N ALA A 233 -7.25 -21.09 -13.62
CA ALA A 233 -6.97 -20.29 -14.79
C ALA A 233 -7.86 -19.04 -14.87
N THR A 234 -9.15 -19.13 -14.51
CA THR A 234 -10.03 -17.95 -14.44
C THR A 234 -9.55 -16.94 -13.40
N ALA A 235 -9.15 -17.40 -12.21
CA ALA A 235 -8.67 -16.52 -11.15
C ALA A 235 -7.38 -15.77 -11.55
N PHE A 236 -6.45 -16.44 -12.25
CA PHE A 236 -5.24 -15.83 -12.80
C PHE A 236 -5.55 -14.82 -13.91
N LYS A 237 -6.38 -15.17 -14.89
CA LYS A 237 -6.77 -14.27 -15.99
C LYS A 237 -7.38 -12.98 -15.48
N GLU A 238 -8.37 -13.08 -14.60
CA GLU A 238 -9.02 -11.91 -14.02
C GLU A 238 -8.02 -11.06 -13.21
N LYS A 239 -6.99 -11.68 -12.60
CA LYS A 239 -5.95 -10.93 -11.88
C LYS A 239 -4.96 -10.23 -12.82
N LEU A 240 -4.64 -10.84 -13.96
CA LEU A 240 -3.82 -10.22 -15.01
C LEU A 240 -4.53 -9.01 -15.61
N ASP A 241 -5.84 -9.11 -15.84
CA ASP A 241 -6.68 -8.00 -16.31
C ASP A 241 -6.71 -6.83 -15.31
N GLU A 242 -6.70 -7.11 -14.00
CA GLU A 242 -6.57 -6.09 -12.94
C GLU A 242 -5.19 -5.41 -12.91
N LEU A 243 -4.11 -6.12 -13.30
CA LEU A 243 -2.74 -5.58 -13.30
C LEU A 243 -2.48 -4.64 -14.47
N ASP A 244 -3.06 -4.92 -15.64
CA ASP A 244 -2.81 -4.16 -16.87
C ASP A 244 -3.08 -2.65 -16.77
N PRO A 245 -4.21 -2.16 -16.19
CA PRO A 245 -4.40 -0.72 -16.00
C PRO A 245 -3.37 -0.12 -15.04
N LYS A 246 -2.92 -0.86 -14.01
CA LYS A 246 -1.90 -0.38 -13.06
C LYS A 246 -0.55 -0.22 -13.76
N LEU A 247 -0.14 -1.22 -14.54
CA LEU A 247 1.08 -1.17 -15.35
C LEU A 247 1.05 -0.01 -16.36
N ARG A 248 -0.09 0.21 -17.01
CA ARG A 248 -0.27 1.31 -17.98
C ARG A 248 -0.08 2.67 -17.31
N ILE A 249 -0.69 2.90 -16.15
CA ILE A 249 -0.55 4.14 -15.39
C ILE A 249 0.91 4.36 -14.97
N CYS A 250 1.58 3.33 -14.42
CA CYS A 250 2.98 3.47 -14.01
C CYS A 250 3.90 3.84 -15.18
N ARG A 251 3.74 3.15 -16.33
CA ARG A 251 4.51 3.44 -17.55
C ARG A 251 4.25 4.84 -18.09
N TYR A 252 3.00 5.31 -18.03
CA TYR A 252 2.65 6.66 -18.44
C TYR A 252 3.37 7.72 -17.58
N HIS A 253 3.37 7.57 -16.26
CA HIS A 253 4.08 8.49 -15.36
C HIS A 253 5.60 8.45 -15.56
N LEU A 254 6.18 7.26 -15.79
CA LEU A 254 7.60 7.11 -16.08
C LEU A 254 8.01 7.83 -17.38
N GLY A 255 7.19 7.70 -18.44
CA GLY A 255 7.40 8.38 -19.71
C GLY A 255 7.33 9.91 -19.59
N ARG A 256 6.39 10.42 -18.78
CA ARG A 256 6.27 11.86 -18.49
C ARG A 256 7.48 12.40 -17.74
N LEU A 257 7.93 11.72 -16.68
CA LEU A 257 9.14 12.11 -15.94
C LEU A 257 10.38 12.15 -16.84
N SER A 258 10.49 11.18 -17.74
CA SER A 258 11.60 11.10 -18.71
C SER A 258 11.54 12.18 -19.80
N ALA A 259 10.36 12.71 -20.11
CA ALA A 259 10.18 13.81 -21.05
C ALA A 259 10.50 15.16 -20.40
N ASP A 260 10.04 15.39 -19.17
CA ASP A 260 10.30 16.62 -18.42
C ASP A 260 11.82 16.81 -18.16
N GLN A 261 12.54 15.73 -17.85
CA GLN A 261 14.00 15.78 -17.67
C GLN A 261 14.76 16.17 -18.95
N ARG A 262 14.31 15.71 -20.13
CA ARG A 262 14.91 16.06 -21.42
C ARG A 262 14.59 17.51 -21.84
N GLY A 263 13.44 18.04 -21.44
CA GLY A 263 13.08 19.45 -21.66
C GLY A 263 13.91 20.42 -20.82
N GLY A 264 14.21 20.07 -19.57
CA GLY A 264 14.95 20.93 -18.62
C GLY A 264 16.43 21.12 -18.94
N ASP A 265 17.07 20.18 -19.64
CA ASP A 265 18.50 20.24 -19.98
C ASP A 265 18.80 21.20 -21.15
N SER A 266 17.77 21.54 -21.94
CA SER A 266 17.89 22.47 -23.07
C SER A 266 17.90 23.97 -22.69
N HIS A 267 17.67 24.32 -21.42
CA HIS A 267 17.73 25.69 -20.90
C HIS A 267 19.02 26.02 -20.11
N LYS A 268 19.88 25.04 -19.78
CA LYS A 268 21.12 25.28 -19.02
C LYS A 268 22.37 25.51 -19.86
N HIS A 269 22.30 25.38 -21.19
CA HIS A 269 23.45 25.54 -22.08
C HIS A 269 23.60 26.93 -22.74
N LYS A 270 22.79 27.94 -22.36
CA LYS A 270 22.82 29.28 -22.99
C LYS A 270 23.41 30.42 -22.15
N GLU A 271 23.94 30.16 -20.95
CA GLU A 271 24.64 31.18 -20.15
C GLU A 271 26.06 30.70 -19.84
N GLY A 272 27.03 31.08 -20.69
CA GLY A 272 28.42 30.72 -20.46
C GLY A 272 29.37 30.90 -21.63
N LYS A 273 29.29 32.01 -22.38
CA LYS A 273 30.42 32.48 -23.21
C LYS A 273 30.21 33.92 -23.70
N THR A 274 30.63 34.90 -22.90
CA THR A 274 31.26 36.15 -23.38
C THR A 274 32.01 36.83 -22.23
N GLY A 275 33.32 36.81 -22.32
CA GLY A 275 34.25 37.79 -21.74
C GLY A 275 35.48 37.76 -22.65
N THR A 276 36.21 38.83 -22.96
CA THR A 276 36.21 40.26 -22.65
C THR A 276 37.18 40.90 -23.66
N ALA A 277 37.17 42.23 -23.80
CA ALA A 277 38.17 43.14 -24.42
C ALA A 277 37.84 43.64 -25.85
N ALA A 278 37.94 44.94 -26.21
CA ALA A 278 38.32 46.16 -25.51
C ALA A 278 37.90 47.40 -26.33
N SER A 279 37.60 48.50 -25.62
CA SER A 279 37.93 49.92 -25.90
C SER A 279 37.93 50.48 -27.35
N ALA A 280 37.05 51.44 -27.63
CA ALA A 280 37.39 52.88 -27.72
C ALA A 280 36.36 53.71 -28.54
N ALA A 281 36.19 54.97 -28.09
CA ALA A 281 35.88 56.18 -28.85
C ALA A 281 34.42 56.53 -29.27
N SER A 282 33.88 57.49 -28.50
CA SER A 282 33.48 58.84 -28.97
C SER A 282 32.16 59.06 -29.73
N ALA A 283 31.29 59.83 -29.04
CA ALA A 283 30.59 61.03 -29.50
C ALA A 283 29.45 60.93 -30.54
N GLY A 284 28.24 61.30 -30.08
CA GLY A 284 27.59 62.50 -30.62
C GLY A 284 26.33 62.34 -31.48
N VAL A 285 25.28 63.07 -31.04
CA VAL A 285 24.38 63.91 -31.88
C VAL A 285 23.15 63.26 -32.54
N LEU A 286 22.00 63.55 -31.92
CA LEU A 286 20.79 64.21 -32.46
C LEU A 286 20.16 63.79 -33.81
N ASN A 287 18.88 63.40 -33.67
CA ASN A 287 17.68 63.97 -34.29
C ASN A 287 17.30 63.69 -35.78
N ASP A 288 16.00 63.41 -35.91
CA ASP A 288 15.03 63.95 -36.88
C ASP A 288 14.67 63.25 -38.20
N MET A 289 13.37 62.93 -38.26
CA MET A 289 12.35 63.26 -39.28
C MET A 289 12.50 63.02 -40.79
N SER A 290 11.33 62.65 -41.33
CA SER A 290 10.85 62.67 -42.73
C SER A 290 11.43 61.59 -43.64
N GLY A 291 10.71 60.96 -44.56
CA GLY A 291 9.40 61.13 -45.19
C GLY A 291 9.51 60.34 -46.50
N GLY A 292 8.59 59.42 -46.83
CA GLY A 292 7.58 59.70 -47.86
C GLY A 292 7.91 59.05 -49.22
N GLY A 293 6.89 58.49 -49.88
CA GLY A 293 6.88 57.97 -51.25
C GLY A 293 6.52 56.48 -51.31
N ALA A 294 5.26 56.06 -51.58
CA ALA A 294 4.54 56.11 -52.87
C ALA A 294 5.42 55.58 -54.02
N SER A 295 5.03 54.63 -54.87
CA SER A 295 3.73 54.39 -55.50
C SER A 295 3.79 53.06 -56.26
N ALA A 296 2.68 52.31 -56.29
CA ALA A 296 2.05 51.69 -57.47
C ALA A 296 0.94 50.73 -57.00
#